data_AF-A0A3B9H673-F1
#
_entry.id   AF-A0A3B9H673-F1
#
_cell.length_a   1.000
_cell.length_b   1.000
_cell.length_c   1.000
_cell.angle_alpha   90.00
_cell.angle_beta   90.00
_cell.angle_gamma   90.00
#
_symmetry.space_group_name_H-M   'P 1'
#
loop_
_entity.id
_entity.type
_entity.pdbx_description
1 polymer ?
#
loop_
_entity_poly.entity_id
_entity_poly.type
_entity_poly.pdbx_seq_one_letter_code
_entity_poly.pdbx_strand_id
1 'polypeptide(L)'
;MLEVMKMIVRILILVFLALMPFHSHYAQVYNITTGGTINTCAGSFVDPGGATGNYGNNDLYEITFCTPFPPPLQIIFNFTVWDVEAGADYLYVYDGPSSASPMVLGSPFSAISPGSISGTSGCLTFVWDSDGANPFPGWEATISCGLPPVYCINCDTAAVITSLPLITTQTTCNNCDNYSMADACGSAYMNGDDYTYEYTPTVNEVIDITLNNTSNY
;
A
#
# COMPACT_ATOMS: atom_id res chain seq x y z
N MET A 1 -53.25 3.01 -12.55
CA MET A 1 -52.03 3.49 -13.23
C MET A 1 -50.79 3.35 -12.34
N LEU A 2 -50.80 3.91 -11.12
CA LEU A 2 -49.66 3.85 -10.19
C LEU A 2 -49.22 2.43 -9.79
N GLU A 3 -50.18 1.53 -9.51
CA GLU A 3 -49.86 0.13 -9.12
C GLU A 3 -49.27 -0.69 -10.28
N VAL A 4 -49.71 -0.42 -11.51
CA VAL A 4 -49.16 -1.06 -12.72
C VAL A 4 -47.71 -0.60 -12.95
N MET A 5 -47.41 0.68 -12.69
CA MET A 5 -46.06 1.24 -12.81
C MET A 5 -45.10 0.66 -11.76
N LYS A 6 -45.54 0.49 -10.50
CA LYS A 6 -44.74 -0.18 -9.45
C LYS A 6 -44.44 -1.64 -9.80
N MET A 7 -45.39 -2.35 -10.41
CA MET A 7 -45.22 -3.73 -10.84
C MET A 7 -44.20 -3.84 -11.98
N ILE A 8 -44.26 -2.95 -12.98
CA ILE A 8 -43.31 -2.93 -14.09
C ILE A 8 -41.89 -2.61 -13.60
N VAL A 9 -41.73 -1.64 -12.68
CA VAL A 9 -40.43 -1.30 -12.08
C VAL A 9 -39.85 -2.49 -11.29
N ARG A 10 -40.68 -3.21 -10.52
CA ARG A 10 -40.23 -4.42 -9.80
C ARG A 10 -39.80 -5.55 -10.73
N ILE A 11 -40.54 -5.77 -11.83
CA ILE A 11 -40.20 -6.77 -12.84
C ILE A 11 -38.90 -6.37 -13.56
N LEU A 12 -38.72 -5.09 -13.90
CA LEU A 12 -37.49 -4.61 -14.52
C LEU A 12 -36.26 -4.74 -13.61
N ILE A 13 -36.39 -4.47 -12.30
CA ILE A 13 -35.30 -4.66 -11.33
C ILE A 13 -34.94 -6.15 -11.18
N LEU A 14 -35.94 -7.04 -11.12
CA LEU A 14 -35.70 -8.48 -11.02
C LEU A 14 -35.09 -9.05 -12.30
N VAL A 15 -35.50 -8.57 -13.47
CA VAL A 15 -34.92 -8.94 -14.77
C VAL A 15 -33.49 -8.40 -14.90
N PHE A 16 -33.21 -7.19 -14.41
CA PHE A 16 -31.86 -6.61 -14.41
C PHE A 16 -30.91 -7.35 -13.46
N LEU A 17 -31.37 -7.74 -12.26
CA LEU A 17 -30.61 -8.55 -11.32
C LEU A 17 -30.36 -9.98 -11.84
N ALA A 18 -31.30 -10.56 -12.57
CA ALA A 18 -31.17 -11.91 -13.16
C ALA A 18 -30.34 -11.93 -14.46
N LEU A 19 -30.13 -10.77 -15.10
CA LEU A 19 -29.35 -10.61 -16.34
C LEU A 19 -27.96 -10.01 -16.10
N MET A 20 -27.59 -9.68 -14.85
CA MET A 20 -26.20 -9.37 -14.55
C MET A 20 -25.37 -10.65 -14.72
N PRO A 21 -24.41 -10.70 -15.66
CA PRO A 21 -23.49 -11.83 -15.73
C PRO A 21 -22.79 -11.97 -14.39
N PHE A 22 -22.95 -13.14 -13.75
CA PHE A 22 -22.08 -13.58 -12.67
C PHE A 22 -20.67 -13.70 -13.25
N HIS A 23 -19.92 -12.61 -13.23
CA HIS A 23 -18.50 -12.66 -13.46
C HIS A 23 -17.92 -13.37 -12.24
N SER A 24 -17.58 -14.65 -12.40
CA SER A 24 -16.63 -15.28 -11.50
C SER A 24 -15.38 -14.41 -11.52
N HIS A 25 -15.16 -13.63 -10.47
CA HIS A 25 -13.90 -12.94 -10.25
C HIS A 25 -12.86 -14.02 -9.93
N TYR A 26 -12.31 -14.66 -10.96
CA TYR A 26 -11.04 -15.32 -10.80
C TYR A 26 -10.03 -14.23 -10.47
N ALA A 27 -9.37 -14.33 -9.32
CA ALA A 27 -8.21 -13.50 -9.05
C ALA A 27 -7.20 -13.74 -10.18
N GLN A 28 -6.76 -12.68 -10.84
CA GLN A 28 -5.78 -12.80 -11.91
C GLN A 28 -4.45 -13.29 -11.29
N VAL A 29 -3.84 -14.30 -11.90
CA VAL A 29 -2.52 -14.79 -11.51
C VAL A 29 -1.50 -14.18 -12.47
N TYR A 30 -0.50 -13.50 -11.93
CA TYR A 30 0.62 -12.93 -12.65
C TYR A 30 1.88 -13.73 -12.33
N ASN A 31 2.48 -14.32 -13.35
CA ASN A 31 3.77 -14.99 -13.21
C ASN A 31 4.88 -13.99 -13.58
N ILE A 32 5.98 -13.95 -12.81
CA ILE A 32 7.11 -13.06 -13.07
C ILE A 32 7.68 -13.17 -14.50
N THR A 33 7.60 -14.36 -15.12
CA THR A 33 8.03 -14.62 -16.50
C THR A 33 7.24 -13.82 -17.55
N THR A 34 6.08 -13.29 -17.19
CA THR A 34 5.29 -12.40 -18.05
C THR A 34 6.09 -11.14 -18.41
N GLY A 35 6.87 -10.64 -17.44
CA GLY A 35 7.66 -9.42 -17.54
C GLY A 35 6.84 -8.15 -17.83
N GLY A 36 7.55 -7.06 -18.08
CA GLY A 36 6.97 -5.78 -18.42
C GLY A 36 6.28 -5.08 -17.24
N THR A 37 5.37 -4.14 -17.56
CA THR A 37 4.64 -3.36 -16.54
C THR A 37 3.17 -3.74 -16.51
N ILE A 38 2.68 -4.12 -15.34
CA ILE A 38 1.29 -4.46 -15.06
C ILE A 38 0.66 -3.38 -14.20
N ASN A 39 -0.48 -2.83 -14.64
CA ASN A 39 -1.28 -1.91 -13.83
C ASN A 39 -2.42 -2.68 -13.16
N THR A 40 -2.38 -2.84 -11.84
CA THR A 40 -3.38 -3.62 -11.10
C THR A 40 -3.46 -3.22 -9.63
N CYS A 41 -4.55 -3.62 -8.98
CA CYS A 41 -4.76 -3.53 -7.53
C CYS A 41 -5.31 -4.83 -6.93
N ALA A 42 -5.27 -5.93 -7.69
CA ALA A 42 -5.79 -7.22 -7.25
C ALA A 42 -5.11 -8.35 -8.05
N GLY A 43 -5.04 -9.53 -7.44
CA GLY A 43 -4.52 -10.74 -8.07
C GLY A 43 -3.55 -11.48 -7.16
N SER A 44 -2.93 -12.52 -7.70
CA SER A 44 -1.76 -13.16 -7.10
C SER A 44 -0.54 -13.01 -7.99
N PHE A 45 0.62 -12.91 -7.36
CA PHE A 45 1.92 -12.83 -8.00
C PHE A 45 2.72 -14.08 -7.62
N VAL A 46 3.17 -14.82 -8.63
CA VAL A 46 3.88 -16.09 -8.46
C VAL A 46 5.23 -16.09 -9.16
N ASP A 47 6.12 -16.94 -8.67
CA ASP A 47 7.44 -17.22 -9.23
C ASP A 47 7.36 -17.94 -10.60
N PRO A 48 8.51 -18.19 -11.28
CA PRO A 48 8.53 -18.84 -12.60
C PRO A 48 7.86 -20.21 -12.65
N GLY A 49 7.93 -21.00 -11.58
CA GLY A 49 7.30 -22.31 -11.43
C GLY A 49 5.78 -22.27 -11.31
N GLY A 50 5.22 -21.09 -11.02
CA GLY A 50 3.80 -20.89 -10.76
C GLY A 50 3.34 -21.56 -9.46
N ALA A 51 2.03 -21.51 -9.18
CA ALA A 51 1.47 -21.88 -7.88
C ALA A 51 1.68 -23.34 -7.41
N THR A 52 2.18 -24.24 -8.26
CA THR A 52 2.35 -25.66 -7.93
C THR A 52 3.72 -26.23 -8.30
N GLY A 53 4.55 -25.46 -9.00
CA GLY A 53 5.86 -25.90 -9.48
C GLY A 53 6.99 -25.30 -8.66
N ASN A 54 8.19 -25.82 -8.85
CA ASN A 54 9.39 -25.14 -8.37
C ASN A 54 9.87 -24.16 -9.44
N TYR A 55 10.56 -23.10 -9.04
CA TYR A 55 11.24 -22.21 -9.99
C TYR A 55 12.36 -22.93 -10.75
N GLY A 56 12.91 -22.29 -11.79
CA GLY A 56 13.99 -22.84 -12.60
C GLY A 56 15.38 -22.46 -12.09
N ASN A 57 16.40 -23.15 -12.59
CA ASN A 57 17.80 -22.80 -12.34
C ASN A 57 18.26 -21.78 -13.39
N ASN A 58 19.11 -20.82 -13.01
CA ASN A 58 19.63 -19.75 -13.84
C ASN A 58 18.51 -18.86 -14.43
N ASP A 59 17.44 -18.67 -13.66
CA ASP A 59 16.37 -17.76 -14.04
C ASP A 59 16.82 -16.32 -13.83
N LEU A 60 16.46 -15.44 -14.77
CA LEU A 60 16.62 -14.00 -14.62
C LEU A 60 15.41 -13.29 -15.24
N TYR A 61 14.49 -12.82 -14.40
CA TYR A 61 13.25 -12.17 -14.83
C TYR A 61 13.03 -10.86 -14.10
N GLU A 62 12.47 -9.87 -14.81
CA GLU A 62 12.07 -8.58 -14.25
C GLU A 62 10.60 -8.31 -14.58
N ILE A 63 9.83 -7.88 -13.59
CA ILE A 63 8.44 -7.44 -13.74
C ILE A 63 8.17 -6.22 -12.86
N THR A 64 7.36 -5.30 -13.35
CA THR A 64 6.92 -4.11 -12.61
C THR A 64 5.42 -4.15 -12.42
N PHE A 65 4.96 -3.84 -11.21
CA PHE A 65 3.55 -3.64 -10.92
C PHE A 65 3.32 -2.21 -10.44
N CYS A 66 2.29 -1.57 -10.98
CA CYS A 66 1.89 -0.22 -10.62
C CYS A 66 0.40 -0.17 -10.25
N THR A 67 0.04 0.71 -9.32
CA THR A 67 -1.37 1.06 -9.12
C THR A 67 -1.90 1.80 -10.37
N PRO A 68 -3.10 1.46 -10.89
CA PRO A 68 -3.76 2.24 -11.93
C PRO A 68 -4.35 3.56 -11.39
N PHE A 69 -4.29 3.80 -10.07
CA PHE A 69 -4.82 4.98 -9.40
C PHE A 69 -3.71 5.97 -9.05
N PRO A 70 -4.02 7.28 -9.05
CA PRO A 70 -3.04 8.30 -8.67
C PRO A 70 -2.66 8.21 -7.18
N PRO A 71 -1.53 8.85 -6.78
CA PRO A 71 -1.19 9.04 -5.37
C PRO A 71 -2.35 9.67 -4.58
N PRO A 72 -2.48 9.38 -3.28
CA PRO A 72 -1.51 8.68 -2.42
C PRO A 72 -1.67 7.15 -2.39
N LEU A 73 -2.47 6.54 -3.26
CA LEU A 73 -2.68 5.09 -3.22
C LEU A 73 -1.39 4.32 -3.57
N GLN A 74 -1.08 3.30 -2.79
CA GLN A 74 0.10 2.46 -2.94
C GLN A 74 -0.31 1.06 -3.38
N ILE A 75 0.58 0.42 -4.14
CA ILE A 75 0.47 -1.01 -4.44
C ILE A 75 1.10 -1.82 -3.31
N ILE A 76 0.44 -2.89 -2.88
CA ILE A 76 0.81 -3.69 -1.71
C ILE A 76 0.88 -5.17 -2.12
N PHE A 77 1.93 -5.85 -1.68
CA PHE A 77 2.12 -7.29 -1.84
C PHE A 77 2.23 -7.95 -0.48
N ASN A 78 1.40 -8.95 -0.22
CA ASN A 78 1.52 -9.81 0.95
C ASN A 78 1.95 -11.21 0.50
N PHE A 79 3.20 -11.57 0.79
CA PHE A 79 3.74 -12.89 0.48
C PHE A 79 3.13 -13.94 1.43
N THR A 80 2.36 -14.86 0.87
CA THR A 80 1.62 -15.91 1.58
C THR A 80 2.32 -17.27 1.51
N VAL A 81 3.18 -17.48 0.51
CA VAL A 81 4.05 -18.64 0.36
C VAL A 81 5.48 -18.14 0.11
N TRP A 82 6.46 -18.80 0.74
CA TRP A 82 7.86 -18.47 0.59
C TRP A 82 8.76 -19.67 0.90
N ASP A 83 9.47 -20.15 -0.11
CA ASP A 83 10.50 -21.20 -0.02
C ASP A 83 11.52 -20.96 -1.14
N VAL A 84 12.61 -20.25 -0.80
CA VAL A 84 13.66 -19.78 -1.72
C VAL A 84 15.01 -20.17 -1.14
N GLU A 85 15.96 -20.60 -1.99
CA GLU A 85 17.27 -21.04 -1.53
C GLU A 85 18.02 -19.95 -0.76
N ALA A 86 18.41 -20.28 0.47
CA ALA A 86 19.12 -19.37 1.34
C ALA A 86 20.52 -19.04 0.82
N GLY A 87 20.72 -17.79 0.40
CA GLY A 87 22.03 -17.25 0.06
C GLY A 87 22.53 -17.55 -1.36
N ALA A 88 21.71 -18.22 -2.18
CA ALA A 88 22.00 -18.50 -3.58
C ALA A 88 21.01 -17.81 -4.53
N ASP A 89 19.72 -17.87 -4.19
CA ASP A 89 18.64 -17.31 -5.00
C ASP A 89 18.05 -16.07 -4.33
N TYR A 90 17.67 -15.08 -5.16
CA TYR A 90 17.30 -13.76 -4.66
C TYR A 90 16.13 -13.15 -5.43
N LEU A 91 15.15 -12.66 -4.67
CA LEU A 91 14.16 -11.71 -5.17
C LEU A 91 14.56 -10.29 -4.74
N TYR A 92 14.99 -9.50 -5.70
CA TYR A 92 15.23 -8.07 -5.53
C TYR A 92 13.91 -7.33 -5.71
N VAL A 93 13.62 -6.40 -4.81
CA VAL A 93 12.46 -5.52 -4.89
C VAL A 93 12.89 -4.07 -4.80
N TYR A 94 12.36 -3.25 -5.70
CA TYR A 94 12.66 -1.83 -5.87
C TYR A 94 11.37 -1.00 -5.76
N ASP A 95 11.42 0.10 -4.99
CA ASP A 95 10.30 1.04 -4.86
C ASP A 95 10.33 2.06 -6.00
N GLY A 96 9.73 1.68 -7.12
CA GLY A 96 9.64 2.49 -8.31
C GLY A 96 9.45 1.69 -9.60
N PRO A 97 9.42 2.38 -10.74
CA PRO A 97 9.05 1.80 -12.02
C PRO A 97 10.18 1.03 -12.72
N SER A 98 11.34 0.84 -12.08
CA SER A 98 12.45 0.04 -12.63
C SER A 98 13.44 -0.43 -11.58
N SER A 99 14.33 -1.35 -11.97
CA SER A 99 15.49 -1.81 -11.18
C SER A 99 16.57 -0.75 -10.92
N ALA A 100 16.42 0.47 -11.46
CA ALA A 100 17.23 1.64 -11.11
C ALA A 100 16.63 2.46 -9.94
N SER A 101 15.43 2.11 -9.47
CA SER A 101 14.79 2.77 -8.32
C SER A 101 15.46 2.35 -7.00
N PRO A 102 15.23 3.06 -5.89
CA PRO A 102 15.72 2.63 -4.58
C PRO A 102 15.22 1.22 -4.22
N MET A 103 16.09 0.37 -3.67
CA MET A 103 15.67 -0.94 -3.15
C MET A 103 14.81 -0.78 -1.90
N VAL A 104 13.80 -1.64 -1.75
CA VAL A 104 13.02 -1.69 -0.50
C VAL A 104 13.88 -2.21 0.64
N LEU A 105 13.55 -1.82 1.87
CA LEU A 105 14.26 -2.29 3.06
C LEU A 105 14.20 -3.82 3.16
N GLY A 106 15.35 -4.46 3.39
CA GLY A 106 15.48 -5.93 3.50
C GLY A 106 15.73 -6.65 2.17
N SER A 107 15.58 -5.97 1.03
CA SER A 107 15.94 -6.50 -0.28
C SER A 107 17.48 -6.57 -0.43
N PRO A 108 18.05 -7.59 -1.11
CA PRO A 108 17.33 -8.72 -1.72
C PRO A 108 16.86 -9.75 -0.69
N PHE A 109 15.73 -10.40 -0.98
CA PHE A 109 15.16 -11.44 -0.14
C PHE A 109 15.57 -12.83 -0.63
N SER A 110 15.92 -13.71 0.30
CA SER A 110 16.26 -15.12 0.03
C SER A 110 15.58 -16.05 1.03
N ALA A 111 16.25 -16.46 2.10
CA ALA A 111 15.71 -17.45 3.06
C ALA A 111 14.48 -16.96 3.83
N ILE A 112 14.37 -15.65 4.06
CA ILE A 112 13.35 -15.05 4.90
C ILE A 112 12.36 -14.32 4.02
N SER A 113 11.08 -14.63 4.19
CA SER A 113 10.00 -13.99 3.46
C SER A 113 10.02 -12.47 3.66
N PRO A 114 9.75 -11.68 2.62
CA PRO A 114 9.55 -10.25 2.74
C PRO A 114 8.35 -9.86 3.61
N GLY A 115 7.40 -10.78 3.83
CA GLY A 115 6.13 -10.48 4.49
C GLY A 115 5.27 -9.54 3.64
N SER A 116 4.97 -8.35 4.17
CA SER A 116 4.20 -7.32 3.45
C SER A 116 5.12 -6.23 2.94
N ILE A 117 5.03 -5.90 1.65
CA ILE A 117 5.76 -4.80 1.02
C ILE A 117 4.77 -3.84 0.36
N SER A 118 5.02 -2.53 0.49
CA SER A 118 4.27 -1.47 -0.18
C SER A 118 5.17 -0.62 -1.07
N GLY A 119 4.75 -0.34 -2.30
CA GLY A 119 5.42 0.61 -3.21
C GLY A 119 4.97 2.03 -2.94
N THR A 120 5.75 2.80 -2.20
CA THR A 120 5.38 4.16 -1.79
C THR A 120 5.36 5.13 -2.96
N SER A 121 6.08 4.82 -4.04
CA SER A 121 6.03 5.51 -5.33
C SER A 121 4.79 5.21 -6.17
N GLY A 122 3.96 4.24 -5.75
CA GLY A 122 2.85 3.70 -6.54
C GLY A 122 3.25 2.54 -7.46
N CYS A 123 4.53 2.22 -7.56
CA CYS A 123 5.03 1.06 -8.32
C CYS A 123 6.03 0.24 -7.49
N LEU A 124 6.09 -1.06 -7.75
CA LEU A 124 7.17 -1.94 -7.31
C LEU A 124 7.74 -2.68 -8.52
N THR A 125 9.06 -2.75 -8.60
CA THR A 125 9.76 -3.59 -9.59
C THR A 125 10.43 -4.76 -8.88
N PHE A 126 10.22 -5.95 -9.41
CA PHE A 126 10.73 -7.21 -8.90
C PHE A 126 11.73 -7.78 -9.92
N VAL A 127 12.91 -8.18 -9.44
CA VAL A 127 13.90 -8.91 -10.23
C VAL A 127 14.18 -10.22 -9.52
N TRP A 128 14.00 -11.33 -10.22
CA TRP A 128 14.33 -12.67 -9.75
C TRP A 128 15.61 -13.15 -10.41
N ASP A 129 16.53 -13.67 -9.60
CA ASP A 129 17.82 -14.20 -10.01
C ASP A 129 18.08 -15.51 -9.23
N SER A 130 18.16 -16.64 -9.94
CA SER A 130 18.46 -17.94 -9.36
C SER A 130 19.78 -18.54 -9.86
N ASP A 131 20.41 -19.35 -9.04
CA ASP A 131 21.66 -20.02 -9.33
C ASP A 131 21.47 -21.32 -10.15
N GLY A 132 22.54 -22.10 -10.32
CA GLY A 132 22.53 -23.31 -11.13
C GLY A 132 21.82 -24.54 -10.53
N ALA A 133 21.31 -24.49 -9.29
CA ALA A 133 20.89 -25.66 -8.52
C ALA A 133 19.68 -25.41 -7.59
N ASN A 134 19.27 -26.47 -6.89
CA ASN A 134 18.29 -26.48 -5.79
C ASN A 134 17.03 -25.61 -5.97
N PRO A 135 16.22 -25.86 -7.01
CA PRO A 135 14.97 -25.14 -7.17
C PRO A 135 13.96 -25.53 -6.09
N PHE A 136 13.38 -24.54 -5.43
CA PHE A 136 12.35 -24.69 -4.40
C PHE A 136 10.96 -24.24 -4.91
N PRO A 137 9.87 -24.49 -4.15
CA PRO A 137 8.52 -24.06 -4.52
C PRO A 137 8.31 -22.54 -4.72
N GLY A 138 9.28 -21.70 -4.36
CA GLY A 138 9.25 -20.28 -4.69
C GLY A 138 8.31 -19.46 -3.82
N TRP A 139 7.50 -18.60 -4.45
CA TRP A 139 6.64 -17.67 -3.72
C TRP A 139 5.27 -17.49 -4.37
N GLU A 140 4.31 -17.16 -3.51
CA GLU A 140 3.03 -16.61 -3.92
C GLU A 140 2.75 -15.39 -3.04
N ALA A 141 2.35 -14.29 -3.67
CA ALA A 141 1.92 -13.08 -2.99
C ALA A 141 0.56 -12.63 -3.46
N THR A 142 -0.28 -12.16 -2.54
CA THR A 142 -1.52 -11.46 -2.89
C THR A 142 -1.23 -9.99 -3.19
N ILE A 143 -1.86 -9.46 -4.23
CA ILE A 143 -1.74 -8.05 -4.62
C ILE A 143 -2.98 -7.31 -4.15
N SER A 144 -2.77 -6.15 -3.54
CA SER A 144 -3.82 -5.18 -3.24
C SER A 144 -3.32 -3.76 -3.47
N CYS A 145 -4.23 -2.80 -3.39
CA CYS A 145 -3.87 -1.40 -3.21
C CYS A 145 -4.48 -0.87 -1.93
N GLY A 146 -3.77 0.03 -1.28
CA GLY A 146 -4.21 0.67 -0.07
C GLY A 146 -3.65 2.08 0.02
N LEU A 147 -4.25 2.90 0.87
CA LEU A 147 -3.58 4.11 1.29
C LEU A 147 -2.33 3.69 2.10
N PRO A 148 -1.25 4.50 2.10
CA PRO A 148 -0.17 4.33 3.06
C PRO A 148 -0.75 4.11 4.46
N PRO A 149 -0.09 3.33 5.32
CA PRO A 149 -0.41 3.32 6.74
C PRO A 149 -0.48 4.76 7.20
N VAL A 150 -1.64 5.18 7.69
CA VAL A 150 -1.78 6.49 8.32
C VAL A 150 -1.00 6.39 9.61
N TYR A 151 0.21 6.95 9.62
CA TYR A 151 0.92 7.19 10.86
C TYR A 151 0.13 8.25 11.60
N CYS A 152 -0.61 7.79 12.60
CA CYS A 152 -1.22 8.65 13.58
C CYS A 152 -0.17 9.62 14.13
N ILE A 153 -0.33 10.90 13.84
CA ILE A 153 0.40 11.96 14.54
C ILE A 153 -0.54 12.38 15.67
N ASN A 154 -0.37 11.76 16.84
CA ASN A 154 -1.09 12.12 18.05
C ASN A 154 -0.13 12.80 19.04
N CYS A 155 -0.54 12.97 20.29
CA CYS A 155 0.33 13.54 21.32
C CYS A 155 1.56 12.67 21.63
N ASP A 156 1.48 11.34 21.46
CA ASP A 156 2.61 10.43 21.69
C ASP A 156 3.65 10.46 20.56
N THR A 157 3.23 10.85 19.35
CA THR A 157 4.03 10.83 18.11
C THR A 157 4.04 12.18 17.41
N ALA A 158 3.93 13.26 18.18
CA ALA A 158 3.85 14.63 17.66
C ALA A 158 5.02 14.96 16.71
N ALA A 159 4.74 15.70 15.65
CA ALA A 159 5.76 16.13 14.70
C ALA A 159 6.72 17.14 15.36
N VAL A 160 7.97 16.73 15.56
CA VAL A 160 8.98 17.57 16.22
C VAL A 160 9.41 18.73 15.32
N ILE A 161 9.23 19.96 15.81
CA ILE A 161 9.72 21.18 15.20
C ILE A 161 11.16 21.40 15.66
N THR A 162 12.12 21.27 14.74
CA THR A 162 13.56 21.42 15.05
C THR A 162 14.09 22.83 14.80
N SER A 163 13.33 23.68 14.09
CA SER A 163 13.67 25.08 13.83
C SER A 163 12.44 25.95 13.57
N LEU A 164 12.55 27.24 13.91
CA LEU A 164 11.54 28.27 13.61
C LEU A 164 12.10 29.28 12.59
N PRO A 165 11.25 29.84 11.70
CA PRO A 165 9.82 29.57 11.55
C PRO A 165 9.54 28.24 10.82
N LEU A 166 8.54 27.48 11.28
CA LEU A 166 7.98 26.37 10.53
C LEU A 166 6.87 26.87 9.60
N ILE A 167 7.01 26.63 8.29
CA ILE A 167 5.97 26.90 7.29
C ILE A 167 5.60 25.58 6.65
N THR A 168 4.34 25.15 6.83
CA THR A 168 3.85 23.87 6.34
C THR A 168 2.37 23.97 5.94
N THR A 169 1.92 23.05 5.08
CA THR A 169 0.51 22.89 4.70
C THR A 169 0.08 21.50 5.10
N GLN A 170 -0.94 21.39 5.95
CA GLN A 170 -1.48 20.12 6.41
C GLN A 170 -2.98 20.04 6.16
N THR A 171 -3.47 18.82 6.01
CA THR A 171 -4.89 18.49 6.07
C THR A 171 -5.11 17.55 7.24
N THR A 172 -6.17 17.78 7.99
CA THR A 172 -6.61 16.84 9.00
C THR A 172 -7.37 15.67 8.40
N CYS A 173 -7.93 15.77 7.18
CA CYS A 173 -8.75 14.70 6.60
C CYS A 173 -8.06 13.33 6.55
N ASN A 174 -8.73 12.32 7.10
CA ASN A 174 -8.26 10.93 7.20
C ASN A 174 -7.02 10.76 8.10
N ASN A 175 -6.66 11.78 8.89
CA ASN A 175 -5.75 11.57 10.01
C ASN A 175 -6.55 10.90 11.14
N CYS A 176 -5.87 10.18 12.04
CA CYS A 176 -6.61 9.51 13.09
C CYS A 176 -6.99 10.48 14.22
N ASP A 177 -8.17 10.28 14.78
CA ASP A 177 -8.58 10.84 16.06
C ASP A 177 -8.08 9.90 17.17
N ASN A 178 -7.06 10.33 17.91
CA ASN A 178 -6.62 9.62 19.11
C ASN A 178 -6.16 10.60 20.17
N TYR A 179 -7.09 11.47 20.59
CA TYR A 179 -6.94 12.21 21.82
C TYR A 179 -7.82 11.56 22.91
N SER A 180 -7.20 11.19 24.02
CA SER A 180 -7.92 10.83 25.24
C SER A 180 -7.80 11.96 26.27
N MET A 181 -8.74 12.04 27.22
CA MET A 181 -8.64 12.99 28.35
C MET A 181 -7.39 12.79 29.22
N ALA A 182 -6.58 11.74 28.98
CA ALA A 182 -5.31 11.50 29.68
C ALA A 182 -4.11 12.22 29.04
N ASP A 183 -4.25 12.73 27.81
CA ASP A 183 -3.13 13.29 27.05
C ASP A 183 -2.95 14.78 27.40
N ALA A 184 -1.80 15.11 27.97
CA ALA A 184 -1.55 16.32 28.76
C ALA A 184 -1.39 17.63 27.96
N CYS A 185 -2.25 17.91 26.99
CA CYS A 185 -2.19 19.15 26.19
C CYS A 185 -3.15 20.26 26.64
N GLY A 186 -4.01 20.03 27.63
CA GLY A 186 -4.87 21.07 28.22
C GLY A 186 -5.85 21.74 27.23
N SER A 187 -6.03 21.19 26.03
CA SER A 187 -7.00 21.68 25.05
C SER A 187 -8.39 21.12 25.36
N ALA A 188 -9.42 21.94 25.09
CA ALA A 188 -10.78 21.45 25.05
C ALA A 188 -10.95 20.60 23.79
N TYR A 189 -11.14 19.30 23.97
CA TYR A 189 -11.38 18.33 22.90
C TYR A 189 -12.47 18.81 21.92
N MET A 190 -12.15 18.86 20.62
CA MET A 190 -13.07 19.39 19.60
C MET A 190 -13.82 18.31 18.78
N ASN A 191 -13.55 17.01 18.97
CA ASN A 191 -13.91 15.92 18.05
C ASN A 191 -13.39 16.17 16.63
N GLY A 192 -12.53 15.30 16.11
CA GLY A 192 -12.08 15.37 14.72
C GLY A 192 -10.68 14.81 14.50
N ASP A 193 -10.32 14.66 13.23
CA ASP A 193 -8.96 14.33 12.85
C ASP A 193 -8.03 15.51 13.21
N ASP A 194 -6.87 15.23 13.83
CA ASP A 194 -5.93 16.26 14.31
C ASP A 194 -4.54 16.10 13.67
N TYR A 195 -3.70 17.15 13.72
CA TYR A 195 -2.28 17.04 13.41
C TYR A 195 -1.47 17.74 14.50
N THR A 196 -0.65 16.98 15.23
CA THR A 196 0.07 17.47 16.42
C THR A 196 1.52 17.83 16.12
N TYR A 197 1.99 18.95 16.67
CA TYR A 197 3.38 19.37 16.64
C TYR A 197 3.95 19.49 18.06
N GLU A 198 5.22 19.17 18.23
CA GLU A 198 5.97 19.41 19.46
C GLU A 198 7.14 20.37 19.20
N TYR A 199 7.30 21.38 20.05
CA TYR A 199 8.43 22.29 20.00
C TYR A 199 8.99 22.52 21.40
N THR A 200 10.29 22.27 21.57
CA THR A 200 11.00 22.59 22.81
C THR A 200 11.89 23.81 22.59
N PRO A 201 11.55 24.98 23.16
CA PRO A 201 12.38 26.17 23.04
C PRO A 201 13.70 26.00 23.81
N THR A 202 14.81 26.49 23.26
CA THR A 202 16.12 26.43 23.94
C THR A 202 16.34 27.57 24.94
N VAL A 203 15.53 28.62 24.83
CA VAL A 203 15.50 29.79 25.69
C VAL A 203 14.05 30.25 25.84
N ASN A 204 13.73 31.06 26.84
CA ASN A 204 12.39 31.63 26.94
C ASN A 204 12.11 32.54 25.73
N GLU A 205 11.05 32.24 24.99
CA GLU A 205 10.66 32.98 23.79
C GLU A 205 9.13 33.05 23.64
N VAL A 206 8.68 33.88 22.70
CA VAL A 206 7.28 33.98 22.29
C VAL A 206 7.15 33.34 20.91
N ILE A 207 6.16 32.48 20.74
CA ILE A 207 5.88 31.80 19.49
C ILE A 207 4.58 32.35 18.91
N ASP A 208 4.66 32.86 17.69
CA ASP A 208 3.50 33.25 16.90
C ASP A 208 3.06 32.08 16.01
N ILE A 209 1.82 31.63 16.20
CA ILE A 209 1.20 30.59 15.37
C ILE A 209 0.19 31.27 14.45
N THR A 210 0.41 31.16 13.14
CA THR A 210 -0.52 31.66 12.12
C THR A 210 -1.09 30.48 11.32
N LEU A 211 -2.41 30.32 11.36
CA LEU A 211 -3.14 29.35 10.54
C LEU A 211 -3.79 30.07 9.37
N ASN A 212 -3.56 29.57 8.14
CA ASN A 212 -4.16 30.09 6.92
C ASN A 212 -4.97 28.98 6.23
N ASN A 213 -6.01 29.36 5.48
CA ASN A 213 -6.85 28.44 4.70
C ASN A 213 -7.53 27.32 5.51
N THR A 214 -7.97 27.60 6.75
CA THR A 214 -8.76 26.67 7.55
C THR A 214 -10.17 26.54 6.95
N SER A 215 -10.40 25.53 6.11
CA SER A 215 -11.74 25.15 5.66
C SER A 215 -12.43 24.27 6.71
N ASN A 216 -13.69 24.57 7.04
CA ASN A 216 -14.54 23.62 7.74
C ASN A 216 -14.95 22.54 6.74
N TYR A 217 -14.65 21.27 7.05
CA TYR A 217 -15.24 20.12 6.38
C TYR A 217 -16.45 19.62 7.17
#